data_AF-A0AAW5P4Q8-F1
#
_entry.id   AF-A0AAW5P4Q8-F1
#
_cell.length_a   1.000
_cell.length_b   1.000
_cell.length_c   1.000
_cell.angle_alpha   90.00
_cell.angle_beta   90.00
_cell.angle_gamma   90.00
#
_symmetry.space_group_name_H-M   'P 1'
#
loop_
_entity.id
_entity.type
_entity.pdbx_description
1 polymer ?
#
loop_
_entity_poly.entity_id
_entity_poly.type
_entity_poly.pdbx_seq_one_letter_code
_entity_poly.pdbx_strand_id
1 'polypeptide(L)' 'MLSPPFIDGDEAYGTRASTVFLVHRSGRVTFAERSFDGGTATETRDFSFNLASPVAS' A
#
# COMPACT_ATOMS: atom_id res chain seq x y z
N MET A 1 -14.19 -7.43 -9.63
CA MET A 1 -13.29 -6.55 -8.87
C MET A 1 -14.12 -5.92 -7.78
N LEU A 2 -13.76 -6.11 -6.51
CA LEU A 2 -14.43 -5.48 -5.37
C LEU A 2 -13.46 -4.41 -4.85
N SER A 3 -13.71 -3.15 -5.20
CA SER A 3 -13.11 -2.04 -4.46
C SER A 3 -13.66 -2.06 -3.02
N PRO A 4 -12.91 -1.55 -2.03
CA PRO A 4 -13.49 -1.26 -0.72
C PRO A 4 -14.73 -0.36 -0.92
N PRO A 5 -15.82 -0.57 -0.17
CA PRO A 5 -17.15 0.00 -0.44
C PRO A 5 -17.27 1.54 -0.35
N PHE A 6 -16.16 2.27 -0.24
CA PHE A 6 -16.11 3.71 0.01
C PHE A 6 -15.43 4.52 -1.11
N ILE A 7 -14.99 3.89 -2.21
CA ILE A 7 -14.39 4.61 -3.33
C ILE A 7 -15.30 4.45 -4.54
N ASP A 8 -16.23 5.39 -4.68
CA ASP A 8 -16.99 5.62 -5.90
C ASP A 8 -16.17 6.57 -6.76
N GLY A 9 -15.48 6.03 -7.76
CA GLY A 9 -14.65 6.77 -8.70
C GLY A 9 -15.16 6.53 -10.10
N ASP A 10 -15.48 7.62 -10.80
CA ASP A 10 -15.69 7.68 -12.25
C ASP A 10 -14.72 6.73 -13.00
N GLU A 11 -15.11 6.15 -14.14
CA GLU A 11 -14.28 5.20 -14.90
C GLU A 11 -12.90 5.79 -15.28
N ALA A 12 -12.81 7.12 -15.34
CA ALA A 12 -11.56 7.88 -15.52
C ALA A 12 -10.69 8.02 -14.25
N TYR A 13 -11.26 7.82 -13.07
CA TYR A 13 -10.61 7.93 -11.75
C TYR A 13 -10.53 6.57 -11.06
N GLY A 14 -9.99 5.57 -11.77
CA GLY A 14 -9.69 4.26 -11.21
C GLY A 14 -8.70 4.31 -10.05
N THR A 15 -8.62 3.23 -9.26
CA THR A 15 -7.66 3.06 -8.16
C THR A 15 -6.23 3.32 -8.62
N ARG A 16 -5.64 4.46 -8.23
CA ARG A 16 -4.28 4.85 -8.66
C ARG A 16 -3.18 4.00 -8.00
N ALA A 17 -3.45 3.45 -6.82
CA ALA A 17 -2.55 2.53 -6.14
C ALA A 17 -3.30 1.62 -5.15
N SER A 18 -2.71 0.46 -4.85
CA SER A 18 -3.10 -0.44 -3.76
C SER A 18 -1.89 -0.69 -2.86
N THR A 19 -2.04 -0.45 -1.56
CA THR A 19 -0.93 -0.50 -0.60
C THR A 19 -1.21 -1.50 0.50
N VAL A 20 -0.23 -2.35 0.79
CA VAL A 20 -0.20 -3.27 1.94
C VAL A 20 0.88 -2.79 2.89
N PHE A 21 0.48 -2.52 4.14
CA PHE A 21 1.39 -2.18 5.22
C PHE A 21 1.19 -3.20 6.35
N LEU A 22 2.11 -4.16 6.44
CA LEU A 22 2.08 -5.23 7.42
C LEU A 22 3.15 -4.97 8.49
N VAL A 23 2.73 -4.92 9.74
CA VAL A 23 3.63 -4.81 10.89
C VAL A 23 3.58 -6.09 11.70
N HIS A 24 4.69 -6.82 11.75
CA HIS A 24 4.83 -7.99 12.59
C HIS A 24 5.08 -7.59 14.05
N ARG A 25 4.70 -8.46 15.00
CA ARG A 25 5.02 -8.27 16.43
C ARG A 25 6.53 -8.08 16.70
N SER A 26 7.39 -8.63 15.85
CA SER A 26 8.85 -8.46 15.93
C SER A 26 9.32 -7.03 15.59
N GLY A 27 8.43 -6.14 15.16
CA GLY A 27 8.77 -4.82 14.64
C GLY A 27 9.20 -4.83 13.17
N ARG A 28 9.24 -5.99 12.51
CA ARG A 28 9.46 -6.05 11.06
C ARG A 28 8.25 -5.52 10.30
N VAL A 29 8.51 -4.65 9.35
CA VAL A 29 7.52 -4.03 8.46
C VAL A 29 7.71 -4.58 7.06
N THR A 30 6.59 -4.86 6.40
CA THR A 30 6.50 -5.03 4.95
C THR A 30 5.60 -3.95 4.40
N PHE A 31 6.15 -3.13 3.50
CA PHE A 31 5.41 -2.19 2.67
C PHE A 31 5.42 -2.73 1.25
N ALA A 32 4.26 -2.94 0.66
CA ALA A 32 4.11 -3.26 -0.74
C ALA A 32 3.09 -2.33 -1.36
N GLU A 33 3.45 -1.63 -2.42
CA GLU A 33 2.52 -0.77 -3.15
C GLU A 33 2.52 -1.14 -4.63
N ARG A 34 1.33 -1.25 -5.20
CA ARG A 34 1.14 -1.41 -6.63
C ARG A 34 0.42 -0.19 -7.18
N SER A 35 1.02 0.45 -8.18
CA SER A 35 0.45 1.59 -8.90
C SER A 35 -0.34 1.12 -10.12
N PHE A 36 -1.35 1.90 -10.51
CA PHE A 36 -2.14 1.67 -11.72
C PHE A 36 -2.33 2.96 -12.52
N ASP A 37 -2.34 2.84 -13.84
CA ASP A 37 -2.69 3.89 -14.80
C ASP A 37 -3.80 3.37 -15.71
N GLY A 38 -4.95 4.06 -15.74
CA GLY A 38 -6.15 3.58 -16.44
C GLY A 38 -6.58 2.16 -16.08
N GLY A 39 -6.40 1.75 -14.81
CA GLY A 39 -6.67 0.38 -14.34
C GLY A 39 -5.60 -0.67 -14.69
N THR A 40 -4.56 -0.30 -15.45
CA THR A 40 -3.43 -1.17 -15.78
C THR A 40 -2.35 -1.03 -14.71
N ALA A 41 -1.88 -2.13 -14.13
CA ALA A 41 -0.79 -2.10 -13.16
C ALA A 41 0.53 -1.64 -13.81
N THR A 42 1.21 -0.67 -13.21
CA THR A 42 2.42 -0.04 -13.79
C THR A 42 3.70 -0.34 -13.03
N GLU A 43 3.64 -0.34 -11.69
CA GLU A 43 4.81 -0.53 -10.84
C GLU A 43 4.41 -1.31 -9.59
N THR A 44 5.33 -2.10 -9.04
CA THR A 44 5.23 -2.60 -7.66
C THR A 44 6.50 -2.27 -6.91
N ARG A 45 6.36 -1.63 -5.74
CA ARG A 45 7.46 -1.30 -4.83
C ARG A 45 7.31 -2.10 -3.55
N ASP A 46 8.34 -2.87 -3.23
CA ASP A 46 8.39 -3.70 -2.03
C ASP A 46 9.56 -3.27 -1.14
N PHE A 47 9.24 -2.89 0.09
CA PHE A 47 10.22 -2.55 1.12
C PHE A 47 10.02 -3.44 2.35
N SER A 48 11.14 -3.87 2.93
CA SER A 48 11.17 -4.56 4.21
C SER A 48 12.18 -3.89 5.12
N PHE A 49 11.71 -3.40 6.27
CA PHE A 49 12.55 -2.72 7.25
C PHE A 49 12.07 -3.05 8.67
N ASN A 50 12.89 -2.74 9.67
CA ASN A 50 12.47 -2.82 11.07
C ASN A 50 12.05 -1.43 11.55
N LEU A 51 10.98 -1.36 12.33
CA LEU A 51 10.63 -0.12 13.05
C LEU A 51 11.79 0.26 13.96
N ALA A 52 12.19 1.53 13.91
CA ALA A 52 13.08 2.07 14.92
C ALA A 52 12.35 2.04 16.26
N SER A 53 13.01 1.53 17.29
CA SER A 53 12.54 1.76 18.66
C SER A 53 12.54 3.28 18.90
N PRO A 54 11.46 3.85 19.49
CA PRO A 54 11.53 5.21 19.97
C PRO A 54 12.73 5.34 20.90
N VAL A 55 13.61 6.31 20.66
CA VAL A 55 14.65 6.65 21.64
C VAL A 55 13.90 7.16 22.85
N ALA A 56 13.87 6.38 23.94
CA ALA A 56 13.32 6.84 25.20
C ALA A 56 14.10 8.10 25.62
N SER A 57 13.39 9.23 25.74
CA SER A 57 13.92 10.49 26.25
C SER A 57 14.05 10.45 27.76
#